data_AF-A0A1B6LDK6-F1
#
_entry.id   AF-A0A1B6LDK6-F1
#
_cell.length_a   1.000
_cell.length_b   1.000
_cell.length_c   1.000
_cell.angle_alpha   90.00
_cell.angle_beta   90.00
_cell.angle_gamma   90.00
#
_symmetry.space_group_name_H-M   'P 1'
#
loop_
_entity.id
_entity.type
_entity.pdbx_description
1 polymer ?
#
loop_
_entity_poly.entity_id
_entity_poly.type
_entity_poly.pdbx_seq_one_letter_code
_entity_poly.pdbx_strand_id
1 'polypeptide(L)'
;HGQLFWLHVKTDLYSNHLYAACQHIVHGDEDPHIKFMIRTELCDEARLNCISSSYETRPSTEDITKIFNNQRCPVRSLQRLNSFTDSDQSLTLHVSINKVYYYQ
;
A
#
# COMPACT_ATOMS: atom_id res chain seq x y z
N HIS A 1 -14.06 -12.28 14.79
CA HIS A 1 -14.52 -11.21 13.88
C HIS A 1 -13.42 -10.98 12.83
N GLY A 2 -13.75 -11.09 11.54
CA GLY A 2 -12.80 -10.86 10.45
C GLY A 2 -12.80 -9.40 10.02
N GLN A 3 -11.66 -8.91 9.54
CA GLN A 3 -11.51 -7.56 9.01
C GLN A 3 -11.41 -7.62 7.48
N LEU A 4 -12.15 -6.77 6.77
CA LEU A 4 -12.08 -6.68 5.31
C LEU A 4 -11.22 -5.51 4.87
N PHE A 5 -10.35 -5.79 3.90
CA PHE A 5 -9.41 -4.84 3.32
C PHE A 5 -9.51 -4.85 1.80
N TRP A 6 -9.42 -3.66 1.19
CA TRP A 6 -9.24 -3.50 -0.26
C TRP A 6 -7.89 -2.89 -0.53
N LEU A 7 -7.10 -3.56 -1.36
CA LEU A 7 -5.88 -3.02 -1.93
C LEU A 7 -6.20 -2.34 -3.27
N HIS A 8 -5.87 -1.07 -3.37
CA HIS A 8 -6.00 -0.29 -4.59
C HIS A 8 -4.61 -0.05 -5.15
N VAL A 9 -4.39 -0.45 -6.40
CA VAL A 9 -3.18 -0.15 -7.14
C VAL A 9 -3.57 0.72 -8.33
N LYS A 10 -2.92 1.87 -8.47
CA LYS A 10 -3.14 2.80 -9.59
C LYS A 10 -1.81 3.11 -10.24
N THR A 11 -1.74 2.88 -11.54
CA THR A 11 -0.64 3.35 -12.38
C THR A 11 -1.08 4.64 -13.07
N ASP A 12 -0.31 5.70 -12.92
CA ASP A 12 -0.50 6.96 -13.61
C ASP A 12 0.70 7.22 -14.53
N LEU A 13 0.45 7.09 -15.84
CA LEU A 13 1.48 7.28 -16.86
C LEU A 13 1.82 8.76 -17.10
N TYR A 14 0.92 9.69 -16.77
CA TYR A 14 1.17 11.12 -16.94
C TYR A 14 2.17 11.62 -15.89
N SER A 15 1.92 11.29 -14.62
CA SER A 15 2.85 11.62 -13.54
C SER A 15 4.02 10.64 -13.43
N ASN A 16 3.98 9.50 -14.15
CA ASN A 16 4.98 8.44 -14.11
C ASN A 16 5.14 7.78 -12.72
N HIS A 17 4.01 7.52 -12.06
CA HIS A 17 3.96 6.94 -10.71
C HIS A 17 3.03 5.72 -10.60
N LEU A 18 3.41 4.81 -9.72
CA LEU A 18 2.57 3.75 -9.16
C LEU A 18 2.17 4.15 -7.74
N TYR A 19 0.87 4.07 -7.47
CA TYR A 19 0.27 4.29 -6.16
C TYR A 19 -0.27 2.97 -5.64
N ALA A 20 -0.09 2.68 -4.36
CA ALA A 20 -0.70 1.55 -3.70
C ALA A 20 -1.31 2.01 -2.38
N ALA A 21 -2.64 1.93 -2.23
CA ALA A 21 -3.33 2.30 -1.00
C ALA A 21 -4.18 1.13 -0.52
N CYS A 22 -4.41 1.04 0.78
CA CYS A 22 -5.30 0.03 1.33
C CYS A 22 -6.39 0.67 2.16
N GLN A 23 -7.63 0.28 1.90
CA GLN A 23 -8.80 0.68 2.66
C GLN A 23 -9.34 -0.48 3.49
N HIS A 24 -9.99 -0.18 4.62
CA HIS A 24 -10.69 -1.19 5.45
C HIS A 24 -12.12 -0.76 5.78
N ILE A 25 -13.01 -1.73 5.98
CA ILE A 25 -14.35 -1.44 6.51
C ILE A 25 -14.21 -1.07 7.98
N VAL A 26 -14.61 0.14 8.35
CA VAL A 26 -14.65 0.55 9.76
C VAL A 26 -15.84 -0.12 10.44
N HIS A 27 -15.58 -0.84 11.53
CA HIS A 27 -16.64 -1.32 12.42
C HIS A 27 -16.90 -0.31 13.55
N GLY A 28 -18.16 -0.21 14.00
CA GLY A 28 -18.57 0.78 15.01
C GLY A 28 -17.98 0.56 16.41
N ASP A 29 -17.39 -0.61 16.65
CA ASP A 29 -16.75 -1.05 17.88
C ASP A 29 -15.21 -1.08 17.79
N GLU A 30 -14.62 -0.47 16.75
CA GLU A 30 -13.17 -0.40 16.61
C GLU A 30 -12.53 0.41 17.74
N ASP A 31 -11.57 -0.21 18.41
CA ASP A 31 -10.72 0.43 19.41
C ASP A 31 -9.92 1.57 18.75
N PRO A 32 -10.05 2.83 19.21
CA PRO A 32 -9.34 3.96 18.64
C PRO A 32 -7.81 3.85 18.73
N HIS A 33 -7.29 2.98 19.62
CA HIS A 33 -5.87 2.69 19.78
C HIS A 33 -5.36 1.64 18.78
N ILE A 34 -6.26 0.97 18.05
CA ILE A 34 -5.92 0.00 17.02
C ILE A 34 -5.81 0.71 15.68
N LYS A 35 -4.65 0.56 15.04
CA LYS A 35 -4.40 0.99 13.66
C LYS A 35 -4.00 -0.20 12.81
N PHE A 36 -4.43 -0.21 11.56
CA PHE A 36 -3.94 -1.18 10.59
C PHE A 36 -2.93 -0.51 9.66
N MET A 37 -1.76 -1.12 9.54
CA MET A 37 -0.67 -0.65 8.67
C MET A 37 -0.53 -1.60 7.49
N ILE A 38 -0.61 -1.07 6.27
CA ILE A 38 -0.21 -1.80 5.07
C ILE A 38 1.29 -1.63 4.86
N ARG A 39 2.02 -2.74 4.73
CA ARG A 39 3.40 -2.77 4.25
C ARG A 39 3.42 -3.35 2.85
N THR A 40 3.96 -2.58 1.91
CA THR A 40 4.23 -3.02 0.54
C THR A 40 5.74 -3.21 0.35
N GLU A 41 6.13 -4.29 -0.30
CA GLU A 41 7.53 -4.64 -0.57
C GLU A 41 7.67 -5.07 -2.03
N LEU A 42 8.71 -4.54 -2.67
CA LEU A 42 9.17 -4.93 -4.01
C LEU A 42 10.60 -5.41 -3.87
N CYS A 43 10.89 -6.57 -4.44
CA CYS A 43 12.22 -7.13 -4.48
C CYS A 43 12.59 -7.47 -5.93
N ASP A 44 13.87 -7.40 -6.26
CA ASP A 44 14.37 -8.01 -7.49
C ASP A 44 14.26 -9.54 -7.43
N GLU A 45 14.45 -10.21 -8.56
CA GLU A 45 14.30 -11.67 -8.71
C GLU A 45 15.21 -12.44 -7.71
N ALA A 46 16.42 -11.94 -7.48
CA ALA A 46 17.37 -12.52 -6.52
C ALA A 46 17.10 -12.14 -5.05
N ARG A 47 16.12 -11.26 -4.80
CA ARG A 47 15.81 -10.64 -3.50
C ARG A 47 17.00 -9.94 -2.82
N LEU A 48 17.97 -9.48 -3.59
CA LEU A 48 19.13 -8.74 -3.11
C LEU A 48 18.81 -7.26 -2.93
N ASN A 49 17.94 -6.71 -3.78
CA ASN A 49 17.44 -5.36 -3.64
C ASN A 49 15.95 -5.42 -3.31
N CYS A 50 15.61 -4.98 -2.09
CA CYS A 50 14.21 -4.86 -1.68
C CYS A 50 13.92 -3.44 -1.22
N ILE A 51 12.82 -2.89 -1.68
CA ILE A 51 12.28 -1.61 -1.22
C ILE A 51 10.94 -1.87 -0.56
N SER A 52 10.75 -1.32 0.65
CA SER A 52 9.49 -1.46 1.36
C SER A 52 8.96 -0.11 1.83
N SER A 53 7.66 -0.04 2.08
CA SER A 53 6.96 1.15 2.54
C SER A 53 5.79 0.74 3.40
N SER A 54 5.61 1.41 4.55
CA SER A 54 4.53 1.12 5.50
C SER A 54 3.69 2.36 5.71
N TYR A 55 2.37 2.23 5.56
CA TYR A 55 1.42 3.34 5.71
C TYR A 55 0.18 2.88 6.47
N GLU A 56 -0.46 3.80 7.19
CA GLU A 56 -1.75 3.53 7.80
C GLU A 56 -2.78 3.28 6.68
N THR A 57 -3.53 2.19 6.81
CA THR A 57 -4.70 1.96 5.96
C THR A 57 -5.73 3.06 6.18
N ARG A 58 -6.59 3.28 5.20
CA ARG A 58 -7.60 4.34 5.23
C ARG A 58 -8.99 3.72 5.45
N PRO A 59 -9.95 4.41 6.07
CA PRO A 59 -11.31 3.91 6.13
C PRO A 59 -11.91 3.84 4.71
N SER A 60 -12.78 2.86 4.46
CA SER A 60 -13.45 2.68 3.16
C SER A 60 -14.41 3.82 2.80
N THR A 61 -14.75 4.68 3.78
CA THR A 61 -15.55 5.89 3.59
C THR A 61 -14.75 7.07 3.03
N GLU A 62 -13.41 7.03 3.08
CA GLU A 62 -12.56 8.04 2.47
C GLU A 62 -12.46 7.82 0.95
N ASP A 63 -12.54 8.89 0.16
CA ASP A 63 -12.40 8.84 -1.29
C ASP A 63 -10.97 8.44 -1.70
N ILE A 64 -10.84 7.33 -2.41
CA ILE A 64 -9.56 6.80 -2.90
C ILE A 64 -8.81 7.79 -3.79
N THR A 65 -9.51 8.63 -4.55
CA THR A 65 -8.89 9.65 -5.39
C THR A 65 -8.20 10.71 -4.55
N LYS A 66 -8.80 11.11 -3.43
CA LYS A 66 -8.19 12.05 -2.47
C LYS A 66 -6.97 11.42 -1.79
N ILE A 67 -7.01 10.12 -1.48
CA ILE A 67 -5.88 9.40 -0.92
C ILE A 67 -4.68 9.45 -1.89
N PHE A 68 -4.90 9.23 -3.19
CA PHE A 68 -3.86 9.31 -4.21
C PHE A 68 -3.35 10.73 -4.44
N ASN A 69 -4.25 11.71 -4.62
CA ASN A 69 -3.86 13.10 -4.90
C ASN A 69 -3.06 13.72 -3.76
N ASN A 70 -3.41 13.41 -2.52
CA ASN A 70 -2.71 13.88 -1.33
C ASN A 70 -1.51 13.00 -0.94
N GLN A 71 -1.19 11.97 -1.75
CA GLN A 71 -0.08 11.03 -1.52
C GLN A 71 -0.07 10.42 -0.11
N ARG A 72 -1.26 10.11 0.43
CA ARG A 72 -1.42 9.46 1.75
C ARG A 72 -1.23 7.95 1.67
N CYS A 73 -0.36 7.51 0.78
CA CYS A 73 -0.11 6.12 0.45
C CYS A 73 1.30 5.98 -0.16
N PRO A 74 1.85 4.75 -0.24
CA PRO A 74 3.04 4.46 -1.03
C PRO A 74 2.95 5.00 -2.46
N VAL A 75 3.93 5.82 -2.85
CA VAL A 75 4.12 6.31 -4.22
C VAL A 75 5.50 5.89 -4.70
N ARG A 76 5.57 5.28 -5.89
CA ARG A 76 6.81 4.80 -6.52
C ARG A 76 6.90 5.35 -7.94
N SER A 77 8.05 5.88 -8.34
CA SER A 77 8.27 6.25 -9.74
C SER A 77 8.39 4.99 -10.61
N LEU A 78 7.69 4.95 -11.76
CA LEU A 78 7.74 3.79 -12.66
C LEU A 78 9.14 3.55 -13.23
N GLN A 79 9.93 4.60 -13.44
CA GLN A 79 11.34 4.47 -13.88
C GLN A 79 12.18 3.64 -12.90
N ARG A 80 11.90 3.75 -11.60
CA ARG A 80 12.62 2.98 -10.57
C ARG A 80 12.13 1.54 -10.47
N LEU A 81 10.97 1.22 -11.05
CA LEU A 81 10.41 -0.13 -11.01
C LEU A 81 11.09 -1.08 -12.00
N ASN A 82 11.78 -0.55 -13.02
CA ASN A 82 12.51 -1.37 -14.01
C ASN A 82 13.56 -2.29 -13.38
N SER A 83 14.09 -1.96 -12.19
CA SER A 83 15.03 -2.81 -11.45
C SER A 83 14.35 -3.94 -10.67
N PHE A 84 13.03 -3.94 -10.60
CA PHE A 84 12.19 -4.90 -9.86
C PHE A 84 11.20 -5.63 -10.78
N THR A 85 11.31 -5.42 -12.09
CA THR A 85 10.53 -6.15 -13.09
C THR A 85 11.25 -7.44 -13.45
N ASP A 86 10.49 -8.54 -13.48
CA ASP A 86 10.95 -9.86 -13.85
C ASP A 86 11.20 -9.94 -15.38
N SER A 87 11.80 -11.05 -15.83
CA SER A 87 12.15 -11.27 -17.24
C SER A 87 10.97 -11.15 -18.23
N ASP A 88 9.75 -11.38 -17.75
CA ASP A 88 8.50 -11.24 -18.50
C ASP A 88 7.86 -9.83 -18.39
N GLN A 89 8.60 -8.87 -17.82
CA GLN A 89 8.15 -7.50 -17.53
C GLN A 89 7.01 -7.42 -16.51
N SER A 90 6.76 -8.50 -15.75
CA SER A 90 5.85 -8.46 -14.60
C SER A 90 6.54 -7.86 -13.37
N LEU A 91 5.74 -7.46 -12.39
CA LEU A 91 6.23 -6.92 -11.12
C LEU A 91 5.41 -7.52 -9.98
N THR A 92 6.11 -8.19 -9.06
CA THR A 92 5.48 -8.84 -7.91
C THR A 92 5.51 -7.92 -6.69
N LEU A 93 4.35 -7.40 -6.30
CA LEU A 93 4.18 -6.59 -5.09
C LEU A 93 3.78 -7.48 -3.90
N HIS A 94 4.68 -7.65 -2.94
CA HIS A 94 4.35 -8.30 -1.67
C HIS A 94 3.61 -7.32 -0.77
N VAL A 95 2.46 -7.76 -0.23
CA VAL A 95 1.62 -6.94 0.65
C VAL A 95 1.35 -7.69 1.94
N SER A 96 1.54 -6.99 3.06
CA SER A 96 1.16 -7.48 4.39
C SER A 96 0.41 -6.39 5.14
N ILE A 97 -0.51 -6.81 6.01
CA ILE A 97 -1.29 -5.91 6.85
C ILE A 97 -1.02 -6.30 8.29
N ASN A 98 -0.62 -5.32 9.08
CA ASN A 98 -0.30 -5.51 10.49
C ASN A 98 -1.25 -4.68 11.34
N LYS A 99 -1.79 -5.31 12.38
CA LYS A 99 -2.51 -4.62 13.45
C LYS A 99 -1.47 -4.05 14.42
N VAL A 100 -1.54 -2.75 14.67
CA VAL A 100 -0.62 -2.02 15.54
C VAL A 100 -1.42 -1.35 16.65
N TYR A 101 -0.91 -1.45 17.88
CA TYR A 101 -1.51 -0.83 19.06
C TYR A 101 -0.72 0.43 19.41
N TYR A 102 -1.40 1.57 19.43
CA TYR A 102 -0.83 2.82 19.89
C TYR A 102 -1.27 3.07 21.33
N TYR A 103 -0.39 2.72 22.26
CA TYR A 103 -0.47 3.20 23.64
C TYR A 103 0.17 4.59 23.66
N GLN A 104 -0.62 5.63 23.98
CA GLN A 104 -0.11 6.95 24.29
C GLN A 104 0.35 7.01 25.75
#